data_AF-A0A291Q0R7-F1
#
_entry.id   AF-A0A291Q0R7-F1
#
_cell.length_a   1.000
_cell.length_b   1.000
_cell.length_c   1.000
_cell.angle_alpha   90.00
_cell.angle_beta   90.00
_cell.angle_gamma   90.00
#
_symmetry.space_group_name_H-M   'P 1'
#
loop_
_entity.id
_entity.type
_entity.pdbx_description
1 polymer ?
#
loop_
_entity_poly.entity_id
_entity_poly.type
_entity_poly.pdbx_seq_one_letter_code
_entity_poly.pdbx_strand_id
1 'polypeptide(L)'
;MAQGTPFTIETLDVLDTVLIHATGEIDLHNIGELAQALASHEHRLCELDLSQTTFIDSTTLTTLLGHRRRATAHGGALRLIDASPNVQRVFDITGTAHLFGP
;
A
#
# COMPACT_ATOMS: atom_id res chain seq x y z
N MET A 1 21.37 7.78 16.89
CA MET A 1 19.94 7.40 16.76
C MET A 1 19.56 7.61 15.31
N ALA A 2 19.37 6.53 14.55
CA ALA A 2 18.88 6.65 13.18
C ALA A 2 17.44 7.15 13.28
N GLN A 3 17.21 8.42 12.93
CA GLN A 3 15.85 8.91 12.70
C GLN A 3 15.40 8.24 11.41
N GLY A 4 14.55 7.21 11.53
CA GLY A 4 13.89 6.61 10.38
C GLY A 4 13.13 7.70 9.62
N THR A 5 13.03 7.56 8.31
CA THR A 5 12.28 8.48 7.46
C THR A 5 10.85 8.60 7.99
N PRO A 6 10.32 9.82 8.24
CA PRO A 6 8.97 9.98 8.76
C PRO A 6 7.97 9.37 7.77
N PHE A 7 6.95 8.71 8.31
CA PHE A 7 5.85 8.22 7.49
C PHE A 7 5.06 9.40 6.91
N THR A 8 4.84 9.38 5.60
CA THR A 8 3.96 10.34 4.92
C THR A 8 3.10 9.61 3.89
N ILE A 9 1.92 10.16 3.63
CA ILE A 9 1.07 9.74 2.52
C ILE A 9 0.67 10.94 1.67
N GLU A 10 0.70 10.76 0.36
CA GLU A 10 0.19 11.72 -0.60
C GLU A 10 -0.80 11.01 -1.53
N THR A 11 -1.93 11.63 -1.81
CA THR A 11 -2.96 11.07 -2.71
C THR A 11 -3.15 12.00 -3.89
N LEU A 12 -3.02 11.45 -5.09
CA LEU A 12 -3.15 12.16 -6.35
C LEU A 12 -4.22 11.50 -7.22
N ASP A 13 -5.18 12.30 -7.68
CA ASP A 13 -6.14 11.88 -8.69
C ASP A 13 -5.50 11.94 -10.09
N VAL A 14 -5.39 10.78 -10.75
CA VAL A 14 -4.78 10.64 -12.08
C VAL A 14 -5.77 9.96 -13.02
N LEU A 15 -6.55 10.77 -13.73
CA LEU A 15 -7.62 10.29 -14.64
C LEU A 15 -8.56 9.33 -13.89
N ASP A 16 -8.64 8.08 -14.35
CA ASP A 16 -9.50 7.03 -13.78
C ASP A 16 -8.86 6.29 -12.59
N THR A 17 -7.63 6.64 -12.23
CA THR A 17 -6.82 5.99 -11.18
C THR A 17 -6.55 6.95 -10.03
N VAL A 18 -6.35 6.40 -8.85
CA VAL A 18 -5.87 7.12 -7.66
C VAL A 18 -4.47 6.62 -7.35
N LEU A 19 -3.49 7.52 -7.38
CA LEU A 19 -2.14 7.23 -6.95
C LEU A 19 -2.01 7.60 -5.47
N ILE A 20 -1.61 6.64 -4.64
CA ILE A 20 -1.27 6.85 -3.24
C ILE A 20 0.22 6.61 -3.09
N HIS A 21 0.98 7.65 -2.77
CA HIS A 21 2.41 7.55 -2.53
C HIS A 21 2.66 7.45 -1.02
N ALA A 22 3.25 6.34 -0.57
CA ALA A 22 3.58 6.12 0.83
C ALA A 22 5.10 6.08 1.04
N THR A 23 5.57 6.82 2.04
CA THR A 23 7.00 6.93 2.36
C THR A 23 7.31 6.48 3.78
N GLY A 24 8.55 6.09 4.02
CA GLY A 24 9.02 5.67 5.35
C GLY A 24 8.58 4.26 5.73
N GLU A 25 8.50 3.99 7.02
CA GLU A 25 8.10 2.69 7.55
C GLU A 25 6.59 2.64 7.73
N ILE A 26 5.96 1.53 7.35
CA ILE A 26 4.53 1.30 7.57
C ILE A 26 4.36 0.15 8.58
N ASP A 27 3.69 0.44 9.68
CA ASP A 27 3.48 -0.49 10.77
C ASP A 27 2.11 -0.29 11.43
N LEU A 28 1.84 -1.03 12.50
CA LEU A 28 0.59 -0.94 13.25
C LEU A 28 0.23 0.48 13.76
N HIS A 29 1.20 1.38 13.93
CA HIS A 29 0.98 2.72 14.48
C HIS A 29 0.45 3.70 13.43
N ASN A 30 0.84 3.53 12.16
CA ASN A 30 0.49 4.45 11.08
C ASN A 30 -0.36 3.84 9.96
N ILE A 31 -0.52 2.50 9.93
CA ILE A 31 -1.33 1.81 8.93
C ILE A 31 -2.79 2.29 8.89
N GLY A 32 -3.32 2.83 9.99
CA GLY A 32 -4.66 3.40 10.04
C GLY A 32 -4.86 4.56 9.06
N GLU A 33 -3.84 5.38 8.86
CA GLU A 33 -3.87 6.53 7.94
C GLU A 33 -3.92 6.07 6.48
N LEU A 34 -3.06 5.12 6.11
CA LEU A 34 -3.08 4.51 4.78
C LEU A 34 -4.38 3.73 4.52
N ALA A 35 -4.87 3.00 5.53
CA ALA A 35 -6.13 2.27 5.43
C ALA A 35 -7.32 3.20 5.16
N GLN A 36 -7.35 4.38 5.81
CA GLN A 36 -8.37 5.38 5.57
C GLN A 36 -8.30 5.94 4.14
N ALA A 37 -7.09 6.25 3.65
CA ALA A 37 -6.90 6.73 2.28
C ALA A 37 -7.36 5.70 1.23
N LEU A 38 -7.05 4.41 1.44
CA LEU A 38 -7.50 3.31 0.59
C LEU A 38 -9.02 3.13 0.65
N ALA A 39 -9.62 3.21 1.84
CA ALA A 39 -11.06 3.05 2.05
C ALA A 39 -11.89 4.08 1.26
N SER A 40 -11.39 5.32 1.15
CA SER A 40 -12.05 6.40 0.41
C SER A 40 -12.17 6.14 -1.11
N HIS A 41 -11.41 5.18 -1.63
CA HIS A 41 -11.26 4.94 -3.08
C HIS A 41 -11.53 3.48 -3.48
N GLU A 42 -12.20 2.68 -2.65
CA GLU A 42 -12.42 1.23 -2.89
C GLU A 42 -13.18 0.90 -4.19
N HIS A 43 -13.88 1.86 -4.79
CA HIS A 43 -14.63 1.71 -6.05
C HIS A 43 -13.81 2.09 -7.31
N ARG A 44 -12.54 2.47 -7.16
CA ARG A 44 -11.64 2.88 -8.25
C ARG A 44 -10.44 1.94 -8.35
N LEU A 45 -9.64 2.12 -9.40
CA LEU A 45 -8.28 1.58 -9.44
C LEU A 45 -7.39 2.46 -8.55
N CYS A 46 -6.79 1.85 -7.53
CA CYS A 46 -5.80 2.48 -6.67
C CYS A 46 -4.43 1.87 -6.92
N GLU A 47 -3.46 2.70 -7.23
CA GLU A 47 -2.05 2.35 -7.32
C GLU A 47 -1.34 2.87 -6.07
N LEU A 48 -0.84 1.94 -5.25
CA LEU A 48 -0.06 2.26 -4.06
C LEU A 48 1.43 2.20 -4.40
N ASP A 49 2.05 3.36 -4.51
CA ASP A 49 3.48 3.51 -4.74
C ASP A 49 4.25 3.34 -3.43
N LEU A 50 5.13 2.34 -3.42
CA LEU A 50 5.94 1.92 -2.29
C LEU A 50 7.45 2.13 -2.54
N SER A 51 7.81 2.99 -3.51
CA SER A 51 9.20 3.28 -3.89
C SER A 51 10.02 3.93 -2.79
N GLN A 52 9.39 4.72 -1.94
CA GLN A 52 9.99 5.35 -0.77
C GLN A 52 9.57 4.69 0.55
N THR A 53 8.83 3.57 0.48
CA THR A 53 8.50 2.77 1.66
C THR A 53 9.70 1.89 2.03
N THR A 54 10.26 2.08 3.22
CA THR A 54 11.51 1.41 3.64
C THR A 54 11.27 0.06 4.31
N PHE A 55 10.07 -0.13 4.89
CA PHE A 55 9.69 -1.35 5.61
C PHE A 55 8.16 -1.48 5.69
N ILE A 56 7.67 -2.72 5.69
CA ILE A 56 6.29 -3.08 6.09
C ILE A 56 6.32 -4.27 7.05
N ASP A 57 5.42 -4.28 8.03
CA ASP A 57 5.23 -5.42 8.94
C ASP A 57 4.10 -6.37 8.48
N SER A 58 3.88 -7.44 9.23
CA SER A 58 2.80 -8.41 8.96
C SER A 58 1.39 -7.79 9.09
N THR A 59 1.24 -6.77 9.95
CA THR A 59 -0.01 -6.04 10.16
C THR A 59 -0.38 -5.25 8.91
N THR A 60 0.60 -4.57 8.34
CA THR A 60 0.49 -3.81 7.09
C THR A 60 0.11 -4.73 5.95
N LEU A 61 0.84 -5.84 5.78
CA LEU A 61 0.54 -6.81 4.73
C LEU A 61 -0.89 -7.37 4.84
N THR A 62 -1.32 -7.74 6.05
CA THR A 62 -2.68 -8.24 6.29
C THR A 62 -3.74 -7.18 5.97
N THR A 63 -3.47 -5.93 6.33
CA THR A 63 -4.36 -4.79 6.05
C THR A 63 -4.50 -4.54 4.55
N LEU A 64 -3.38 -4.54 3.80
CA LEU A 64 -3.39 -4.41 2.34
C LEU A 64 -4.17 -5.53 1.65
N LEU A 65 -4.01 -6.78 2.10
CA LEU A 65 -4.80 -7.90 1.59
C LEU A 65 -6.30 -7.73 1.85
N GLY A 66 -6.67 -7.18 3.01
CA GLY A 66 -8.05 -6.83 3.36
C GLY A 66 -8.64 -5.76 2.44
N HIS A 67 -7.89 -4.67 2.21
CA HIS A 67 -8.31 -3.61 1.29
C HIS A 67 -8.44 -4.10 -0.14
N ARG A 68 -7.51 -4.90 -0.63
CA ARG A 68 -7.61 -5.50 -1.97
C ARG A 68 -8.91 -6.29 -2.14
N ARG A 69 -9.26 -7.12 -1.16
CA ARG A 69 -10.51 -7.90 -1.17
C ARG A 69 -11.74 -6.99 -1.19
N ARG A 70 -11.76 -5.93 -0.37
CA ARG A 70 -12.86 -4.95 -0.34
C ARG A 70 -12.96 -4.16 -1.64
N ALA A 71 -11.85 -3.67 -2.19
CA ALA A 71 -11.84 -2.94 -3.45
C ALA A 71 -12.42 -3.80 -4.58
N THR A 72 -11.97 -5.06 -4.68
CA THR A 72 -12.51 -6.02 -5.66
C THR A 72 -14.02 -6.22 -5.50
N ALA A 73 -14.52 -6.31 -4.26
CA ALA A 73 -15.96 -6.46 -3.99
C ALA A 73 -16.78 -5.22 -4.38
N HIS A 74 -16.17 -4.03 -4.39
CA HIS A 74 -16.80 -2.76 -4.79
C HIS A 74 -16.55 -2.40 -6.26
N GLY A 75 -15.96 -3.30 -7.06
CA GLY A 75 -15.66 -3.06 -8.47
C GLY A 75 -14.40 -2.24 -8.74
N GLY A 76 -13.64 -1.89 -7.69
CA GLY A 76 -12.31 -1.30 -7.80
C GLY A 76 -11.19 -2.34 -7.78
N ALA A 77 -9.96 -1.86 -7.66
CA ALA A 77 -8.77 -2.70 -7.55
C ALA A 77 -7.66 -1.98 -6.77
N LEU A 78 -6.78 -2.76 -6.12
CA LEU A 78 -5.57 -2.25 -5.48
C LEU A 78 -4.36 -2.91 -6.10
N ARG A 79 -3.47 -2.10 -6.68
CA ARG A 79 -2.16 -2.47 -7.21
C ARG A 79 -1.04 -1.89 -6.37
N LEU A 80 0.08 -2.59 -6.32
CA LEU A 80 1.31 -2.11 -5.69
C LEU A 80 2.30 -1.79 -6.80
N ILE A 81 2.87 -0.57 -6.78
CA ILE A 81 3.85 -0.16 -7.77
C ILE A 81 5.16 0.25 -7.09
N ASP A 82 6.26 0.03 -7.82
CA ASP A 82 7.62 0.45 -7.47
C ASP A 82 8.09 0.12 -6.05
N ALA A 83 7.58 -0.95 -5.44
CA ALA A 83 7.97 -1.35 -4.08
C ALA A 83 9.49 -1.42 -3.89
N SER A 84 10.01 -0.84 -2.81
CA SER A 84 11.45 -0.89 -2.52
C SER A 84 11.94 -2.34 -2.35
N PRO A 85 13.23 -2.65 -2.55
CA PRO A 85 13.74 -4.03 -2.44
C PRO A 85 13.48 -4.71 -1.09
N ASN A 86 13.42 -3.95 0.00
CA ASN A 86 13.09 -4.47 1.32
C ASN A 86 11.62 -4.90 1.40
N VAL A 87 10.72 -4.06 0.85
CA VAL A 87 9.29 -4.32 0.81
C VAL A 87 8.95 -5.45 -0.15
N GLN A 88 9.57 -5.48 -1.34
CA GLN A 88 9.47 -6.61 -2.28
C GLN A 88 9.86 -7.92 -1.62
N ARG A 89 10.97 -7.95 -0.87
CA ARG A 89 11.39 -9.15 -0.14
C ARG A 89 10.35 -9.64 0.87
N VAL A 90 9.62 -8.74 1.53
CA VAL A 90 8.51 -9.15 2.41
C VAL A 90 7.44 -9.88 1.60
N PHE A 91 6.99 -9.30 0.49
CA PHE A 91 5.98 -9.91 -0.38
C PHE A 91 6.43 -11.24 -1.00
N ASP A 92 7.71 -11.37 -1.36
CA ASP A 92 8.31 -12.58 -1.91
C ASP A 92 8.37 -13.70 -0.86
N ILE A 93 8.84 -13.39 0.35
CA ILE A 93 8.91 -14.35 1.46
C ILE A 93 7.51 -14.83 1.83
N THR A 94 6.51 -13.95 1.82
CA THR A 94 5.13 -14.32 2.14
C THR A 94 4.37 -14.90 0.95
N GLY A 95 4.95 -14.87 -0.26
CA GLY A 95 4.32 -15.35 -1.49
C GLY A 95 3.06 -14.58 -1.88
N THR A 96 2.93 -13.31 -1.50
CA THR A 96 1.70 -12.51 -1.68
C THR A 96 1.79 -11.49 -2.81
N ALA A 97 2.95 -11.28 -3.41
CA ALA A 97 3.15 -10.32 -4.51
C ALA A 97 2.12 -10.51 -5.64
N HIS A 98 1.92 -11.75 -6.09
CA HIS A 98 1.00 -12.12 -7.18
C HIS A 98 -0.48 -11.75 -6.92
N LEU A 99 -0.85 -11.43 -5.68
CA LEU A 99 -2.23 -11.08 -5.34
C LEU A 99 -2.58 -9.66 -5.78
N PHE A 100 -1.61 -8.76 -5.91
CA PHE A 100 -1.85 -7.34 -6.17
C PHE A 100 -1.92 -6.97 -7.66
N GLY A 101 -1.99 -7.96 -8.55
CA GLY A 101 -2.00 -7.76 -10.00
C GLY A 101 -0.61 -7.48 -10.58
N PRO A 102 -0.49 -7.43 -11.91
CA PRO A 102 0.70 -6.95 -12.59
C PRO A 102 0.87 -5.43 -12.45
#